data_AF-A0A1W1UER6-F1
#
_entry.id   AF-A0A1W1UER6-F1
#
_cell.length_a   1.000
_cell.length_b   1.000
_cell.length_c   1.000
_cell.angle_alpha   90.00
_cell.angle_beta   90.00
_cell.angle_gamma   90.00
#
_symmetry.space_group_name_H-M   'P 1'
#
loop_
_entity.id
_entity.type
_entity.pdbx_description
1 polymer ?
#
loop_
_entity_poly.entity_id
_entity_poly.type
_entity_poly.pdbx_seq_one_letter_code
_entity_poly.pdbx_strand_id
1 'polypeptide(L)'
;MKKQQAIKLGLTTLSLLVLTACGGGGGGGGGGGSADNNQAAPINPATTTPAVETPSTPAPEKPEDTFTLPAANGGGFKYNFNHSKATDVQAITTAGNIQKIQVDGKTLSIIPNTYGLISPNINLSTLWQSDGKVMVCCGTKENIDSVKTGFVLDGEIAYAFYHGLKTLENEMPKTGTAIYKGNDTAQLYTLSDGLQGPIYYENPQNPDVIRYATGNVEIVADFGNKTIDGGLYQKGNDLPLVLLTGDIRGVDIVGTSVLNVNEREIETWQVGDRLTAPLTGAFFGENAKEIAGEAHNGKWGVVFAAGKQ
;
A
#
# COMPACT_ATOMS: atom_id res chain seq x y z
N MET A 1 2.81 -42.63 -41.63
CA MET A 1 3.32 -41.78 -42.73
C MET A 1 3.68 -40.41 -42.16
N LYS A 2 4.90 -39.95 -42.46
CA LYS A 2 5.53 -38.59 -42.40
C LYS A 2 4.71 -37.46 -41.72
N LYS A 3 5.30 -36.59 -40.88
CA LYS A 3 6.48 -35.74 -41.16
C LYS A 3 7.19 -35.34 -39.86
N GLN A 4 8.50 -35.56 -39.82
CA GLN A 4 9.41 -34.82 -38.94
C GLN A 4 9.55 -33.39 -39.48
N GLN A 5 9.34 -32.39 -38.63
CA GLN A 5 9.68 -31.00 -38.92
C GLN A 5 11.05 -30.71 -38.30
N ALA A 6 12.02 -30.41 -39.16
CA ALA A 6 13.35 -29.97 -38.79
C ALA A 6 13.28 -28.51 -38.29
N ILE A 7 13.59 -28.29 -37.02
CA ILE A 7 13.77 -26.95 -36.46
C ILE A 7 15.20 -26.51 -36.77
N LYS A 8 15.34 -25.51 -37.64
CA LYS A 8 16.60 -24.81 -37.89
C LYS A 8 16.84 -23.82 -36.74
N LEU A 9 17.78 -24.12 -35.84
CA LEU A 9 18.29 -23.13 -34.87
C LEU A 9 19.22 -22.15 -35.59
N GLY A 10 18.74 -20.94 -35.84
CA GLY A 10 19.57 -19.80 -36.19
C GLY A 10 20.25 -19.26 -34.94
N LEU A 11 21.55 -19.53 -34.82
CA LEU A 11 22.42 -19.06 -33.73
C LEU A 11 22.91 -17.64 -34.06
N THR A 12 22.29 -16.62 -33.47
CA THR A 12 22.81 -15.24 -33.54
C THR A 12 23.62 -14.92 -32.29
N THR A 13 24.93 -14.86 -32.50
CA THR A 13 26.00 -14.40 -31.63
C THR A 13 25.74 -13.01 -31.05
N LEU A 14 25.73 -12.90 -29.72
CA LEU A 14 25.70 -11.63 -28.99
C LEU A 14 27.15 -11.20 -28.67
N SER A 15 27.55 -10.08 -29.25
CA SER A 15 28.87 -9.46 -29.11
C SER A 15 29.08 -8.83 -27.73
N LEU A 16 30.27 -9.05 -27.18
CA LEU A 16 30.78 -8.52 -25.90
C LEU A 16 30.93 -7.00 -25.94
N LEU A 17 30.39 -6.32 -24.92
CA LEU A 17 30.72 -4.93 -24.58
C LEU A 17 31.75 -4.91 -23.46
N VAL A 18 32.82 -4.16 -23.69
CA VAL A 18 34.00 -4.01 -22.84
C VAL A 18 33.66 -3.05 -21.68
N LEU A 19 33.92 -3.46 -20.44
CA LEU A 19 33.90 -2.58 -19.27
C LEU A 19 35.26 -1.89 -19.13
N THR A 20 35.27 -0.56 -19.27
CA THR A 20 36.32 0.32 -18.76
C THR A 20 35.70 1.28 -17.77
N ALA A 21 36.00 1.10 -16.48
CA ALA A 21 35.91 2.17 -15.49
C ALA A 21 37.18 2.13 -14.65
N CYS A 22 37.94 3.20 -14.78
CA CYS A 22 39.22 3.50 -14.14
C CYS A 22 39.03 4.77 -13.30
N GLY A 23 39.58 4.77 -12.09
CA GLY A 23 39.85 5.95 -11.26
C GLY A 23 38.64 6.49 -10.50
N GLY A 24 38.71 6.95 -9.26
CA GLY A 24 39.77 7.28 -8.28
C GLY A 24 39.00 7.88 -7.07
N GLY A 25 39.39 7.74 -5.80
CA GLY A 25 40.62 8.21 -5.19
C GLY A 25 40.33 9.44 -4.30
N GLY A 26 40.53 9.31 -2.98
CA GLY A 26 40.60 10.41 -1.98
C GLY A 26 39.62 10.24 -0.80
N GLY A 27 39.96 10.36 0.48
CA GLY A 27 41.23 10.67 1.17
C GLY A 27 40.99 11.58 2.39
N GLY A 28 41.23 11.09 3.62
CA GLY A 28 41.54 11.81 4.88
C GLY A 28 40.49 12.76 5.49
N GLY A 29 40.35 12.99 6.79
CA GLY A 29 41.08 12.57 8.00
C GLY A 29 40.84 13.60 9.14
N GLY A 30 40.69 13.11 10.39
CA GLY A 30 40.85 13.85 11.66
C GLY A 30 39.74 14.85 12.05
N GLY A 31 39.32 15.00 13.31
CA GLY A 31 39.72 14.42 14.59
C GLY A 31 39.13 15.25 15.75
N GLY A 32 38.99 14.62 16.92
CA GLY A 32 39.15 15.25 18.24
C GLY A 32 37.93 15.91 18.89
N GLY A 33 37.57 15.43 20.10
CA GLY A 33 36.76 16.21 21.05
C GLY A 33 36.01 15.42 22.15
N SER A 34 36.71 14.61 22.95
CA SER A 34 36.31 14.24 24.34
C SER A 34 36.01 15.50 25.18
N ALA A 35 35.31 15.54 26.31
CA ALA A 35 34.55 14.65 27.20
C ALA A 35 34.07 15.57 28.36
N ASP A 36 33.34 14.96 29.31
CA ASP A 36 33.13 15.39 30.70
C ASP A 36 32.12 16.52 30.99
N ASN A 37 31.42 16.53 32.13
CA ASN A 37 30.87 15.53 33.04
C ASN A 37 30.14 16.34 34.13
N ASN A 38 29.20 15.69 34.81
CA ASN A 38 28.40 16.16 35.95
C ASN A 38 29.07 17.12 36.97
N GLN A 39 28.26 18.02 37.55
CA GLN A 39 28.40 18.35 38.98
C GLN A 39 27.06 18.81 39.59
N ALA A 40 26.54 17.99 40.50
CA ALA A 40 25.45 18.32 41.42
C ALA A 40 25.98 19.10 42.64
N ALA A 41 25.13 19.93 43.25
CA ALA A 41 25.39 20.61 44.53
C ALA A 41 24.11 20.65 45.40
N PRO A 42 24.24 20.76 46.73
CA PRO A 42 23.45 19.99 47.71
C PRO A 42 22.33 20.77 48.42
N ILE A 43 21.41 20.01 49.02
CA ILE A 43 20.30 20.44 49.90
C ILE A 43 20.66 20.24 51.37
N ASN A 44 20.31 21.19 52.25
CA ASN A 44 20.13 20.98 53.69
C ASN A 44 18.99 21.87 54.24
N PRO A 45 18.24 21.43 55.27
CA PRO A 45 16.86 21.86 55.53
C PRO A 45 16.73 22.92 56.63
N ALA A 46 15.67 23.73 56.55
CA ALA A 46 15.19 24.54 57.68
C ALA A 46 13.66 24.42 57.80
N THR A 47 13.25 24.03 58.99
CA THR A 47 11.89 23.80 59.49
C THR A 47 11.22 25.12 59.89
N THR A 48 9.99 25.38 59.42
CA THR A 48 8.99 26.21 60.11
C THR A 48 7.57 25.72 59.78
N THR A 49 6.84 25.28 60.80
CA THR A 49 5.36 25.12 60.85
C THR A 49 4.71 26.45 61.25
N PRO A 50 3.37 26.59 61.31
CA PRO A 50 2.38 26.50 60.21
C PRO A 50 1.50 27.78 60.17
N ALA A 51 1.10 28.24 58.98
CA ALA A 51 0.13 29.35 58.85
C ALA A 51 -0.99 29.01 57.87
N VAL A 52 -2.15 28.69 58.47
CA VAL A 52 -3.53 28.99 58.04
C VAL A 52 -3.88 28.70 56.57
N GLU A 53 -4.58 27.59 56.35
CA GLU A 53 -5.25 27.25 55.09
C GLU A 53 -6.29 28.31 54.72
N THR A 54 -6.04 28.99 53.60
CA THR A 54 -7.07 29.71 52.85
C THR A 54 -7.47 28.81 51.67
N PRO A 55 -8.75 28.60 51.35
CA PRO A 55 -9.15 27.69 50.28
C PRO A 55 -8.67 28.25 48.93
N SER A 56 -7.68 27.62 48.31
CA SER A 56 -7.26 27.90 46.95
C SER A 56 -8.28 27.33 45.98
N THR A 57 -8.96 28.23 45.28
CA THR A 57 -9.72 27.98 44.06
C THR A 57 -8.93 27.04 43.12
N PRO A 58 -9.55 25.99 42.53
CA PRO A 58 -8.85 25.13 41.59
C PRO A 58 -8.32 25.98 40.43
N ALA A 59 -7.03 25.88 40.13
CA ALA A 59 -6.46 26.43 38.91
C ALA A 59 -7.19 25.79 37.72
N PRO A 60 -7.57 26.57 36.68
CA PRO A 60 -8.19 26.00 35.49
C PRO A 60 -7.24 24.97 34.89
N GLU A 61 -7.74 23.74 34.80
CA GLU A 61 -7.10 22.63 34.12
C GLU A 61 -6.76 23.10 32.71
N LYS A 62 -5.46 23.16 32.40
CA LYS A 62 -4.97 23.39 31.04
C LYS A 62 -5.63 22.30 30.19
N PRO A 63 -6.37 22.64 29.11
CA PRO A 63 -7.01 21.62 28.29
C PRO A 63 -5.93 20.65 27.83
N GLU A 64 -6.12 19.36 28.13
CA GLU A 64 -5.38 18.30 27.46
C GLU A 64 -5.58 18.54 25.97
N ASP A 65 -4.47 18.77 25.24
CA ASP A 65 -4.46 18.70 23.80
C ASP A 65 -4.90 17.27 23.43
N THR A 66 -6.20 17.09 23.20
CA THR A 66 -6.71 15.93 22.50
C THR A 66 -6.14 16.03 21.10
N PHE A 67 -5.00 15.38 20.87
CA PHE A 67 -4.40 15.26 19.55
C PHE A 67 -5.36 14.43 18.69
N THR A 68 -6.32 15.10 18.05
CA THR A 68 -7.23 14.47 17.11
C THR A 68 -6.39 14.07 15.91
N LEU A 69 -6.18 12.76 15.72
CA LEU A 69 -5.47 12.25 14.56
C LEU A 69 -6.15 12.78 13.28
N PRO A 70 -5.36 13.16 12.24
CA PRO A 70 -5.92 13.62 10.98
C PRO A 70 -6.91 12.62 10.39
N ALA A 71 -8.02 13.13 9.88
CA ALA A 71 -9.07 12.31 9.28
C ALA A 71 -8.56 11.69 7.97
N ALA A 72 -8.66 10.38 7.87
CA ALA A 72 -8.33 9.62 6.68
C ALA A 72 -9.60 9.02 6.06
N ASN A 73 -9.62 8.92 4.73
CA ASN A 73 -10.75 8.40 3.97
C ASN A 73 -10.26 7.58 2.78
N GLY A 74 -11.16 6.78 2.21
CA GLY A 74 -10.86 6.02 1.00
C GLY A 74 -12.03 5.14 0.59
N GLY A 75 -11.70 4.04 -0.08
CA GLY A 75 -12.67 3.15 -0.69
C GLY A 75 -12.12 1.74 -0.82
N GLY A 76 -12.85 0.91 -1.55
CA GLY A 76 -12.52 -0.51 -1.68
C GLY A 76 -13.72 -1.34 -2.08
N PHE A 77 -13.61 -2.63 -1.80
CA PHE A 77 -14.70 -3.59 -1.93
C PHE A 77 -14.67 -4.61 -0.79
N LYS A 78 -15.85 -5.13 -0.45
CA LYS A 78 -16.00 -6.26 0.46
C LYS A 78 -16.40 -7.51 -0.30
N TYR A 79 -15.97 -8.67 0.20
CA TYR A 79 -16.25 -9.98 -0.38
C TYR A 79 -16.26 -11.07 0.70
N ASN A 80 -16.72 -12.27 0.35
CA ASN A 80 -16.73 -13.39 1.28
C ASN A 80 -15.41 -14.15 1.20
N PHE A 81 -14.66 -14.20 2.30
CA PHE A 81 -13.41 -14.95 2.39
C PHE A 81 -13.64 -16.46 2.54
N ASN A 82 -14.87 -16.90 2.85
CA ASN A 82 -15.24 -18.32 2.81
C ASN A 82 -15.63 -18.71 1.38
N HIS A 83 -14.76 -19.47 0.72
CA HIS A 83 -14.93 -19.90 -0.67
C HIS A 83 -16.18 -20.77 -0.89
N SER A 84 -16.81 -21.31 0.18
CA SER A 84 -18.04 -22.09 0.06
C SER A 84 -19.29 -21.23 -0.12
N LYS A 85 -19.17 -19.90 0.03
CA LYS A 85 -20.29 -18.96 -0.11
C LYS A 85 -20.26 -18.28 -1.48
N ALA A 86 -21.45 -17.93 -1.96
CA ALA A 86 -21.59 -17.14 -3.18
C ALA A 86 -20.87 -15.79 -3.04
N THR A 87 -20.40 -15.27 -4.15
CA THR A 87 -19.83 -13.92 -4.24
C THR A 87 -20.91 -12.88 -3.97
N ASP A 88 -20.64 -12.00 -3.01
CA ASP A 88 -21.45 -10.82 -2.72
C ASP A 88 -20.53 -9.61 -2.65
N VAL A 89 -19.90 -9.33 -3.79
CA VAL A 89 -18.92 -8.25 -3.92
C VAL A 89 -19.65 -6.93 -3.94
N GLN A 90 -19.29 -6.04 -3.01
CA GLN A 90 -19.89 -4.72 -2.92
C GLN A 90 -18.81 -3.66 -2.72
N ALA A 91 -18.94 -2.54 -3.42
CA ALA A 91 -18.12 -1.36 -3.17
C ALA A 91 -18.32 -0.85 -1.74
N ILE A 92 -17.26 -0.32 -1.14
CA ILE A 92 -17.27 0.28 0.19
C ILE A 92 -16.62 1.66 0.18
N THR A 93 -16.97 2.48 1.16
CA THR A 93 -16.24 3.69 1.53
C THR A 93 -15.63 3.51 2.90
N THR A 94 -14.45 4.06 3.13
CA THR A 94 -13.78 4.04 4.44
C THR A 94 -13.57 5.44 4.98
N ALA A 95 -13.69 5.59 6.29
CA ALA A 95 -13.37 6.81 7.04
C ALA A 95 -12.56 6.45 8.30
N GLY A 96 -12.07 7.45 9.05
CA GLY A 96 -11.35 7.21 10.31
C GLY A 96 -10.00 7.91 10.35
N ASN A 97 -8.95 7.17 10.66
CA ASN A 97 -7.57 7.66 10.66
C ASN A 97 -6.66 6.61 10.02
N ILE A 98 -5.41 6.97 9.75
CA ILE A 98 -4.48 6.11 8.99
C ILE A 98 -4.25 4.70 9.57
N GLN A 99 -4.63 4.45 10.83
CA GLN A 99 -4.47 3.17 11.53
C GLN A 99 -5.78 2.37 11.66
N LYS A 100 -6.94 2.98 11.38
CA LYS A 100 -8.26 2.36 11.56
C LYS A 100 -9.25 2.81 10.49
N ILE A 101 -9.99 1.86 9.94
CA ILE A 101 -11.10 2.14 9.04
C ILE A 101 -12.44 2.01 9.75
N GLN A 102 -13.36 2.88 9.40
CA GLN A 102 -14.78 2.79 9.70
C GLN A 102 -15.51 2.34 8.43
N VAL A 103 -16.16 1.18 8.50
CA VAL A 103 -16.86 0.53 7.38
C VAL A 103 -18.02 -0.30 7.92
N ASP A 104 -19.16 -0.31 7.23
CA ASP A 104 -20.38 -1.05 7.64
C ASP A 104 -20.79 -0.79 9.11
N GLY A 105 -20.61 0.45 9.59
CA GLY A 105 -20.92 0.83 10.98
C GLY A 105 -19.95 0.28 12.04
N LYS A 106 -18.85 -0.35 11.63
CA LYS A 106 -17.82 -0.93 12.51
C LYS A 106 -16.52 -0.12 12.43
N THR A 107 -15.71 -0.19 13.47
CA THR A 107 -14.32 0.32 13.46
C THR A 107 -13.36 -0.86 13.49
N LEU A 108 -12.52 -0.97 12.48
CA LEU A 108 -11.54 -2.06 12.31
C LEU A 108 -10.12 -1.49 12.36
N SER A 109 -9.24 -2.15 13.12
CA SER A 109 -7.80 -1.85 13.08
C SER A 109 -7.21 -2.37 11.78
N ILE A 110 -6.39 -1.55 11.12
CA ILE A 110 -5.61 -1.94 9.93
C ILE A 110 -4.11 -1.97 10.23
N ILE A 111 -3.74 -1.99 11.51
CA ILE A 111 -2.38 -2.27 11.96
C ILE A 111 -2.26 -3.77 12.25
N PRO A 112 -1.43 -4.52 11.49
CA PRO A 112 -1.17 -5.92 11.79
C PRO A 112 -0.53 -6.09 13.18
N ASN A 113 -0.99 -7.07 13.95
CA ASN A 113 -0.37 -7.41 15.22
C ASN A 113 0.86 -8.30 15.00
N THR A 114 2.03 -7.68 14.86
CA THR A 114 3.30 -8.38 14.64
C THR A 114 4.06 -8.72 15.94
N TYR A 115 3.51 -8.36 17.11
CA TYR A 115 4.14 -8.63 18.40
C TYR A 115 4.16 -10.13 18.73
N GLY A 116 5.36 -10.68 18.93
CA GLY A 116 5.58 -12.09 19.31
C GLY A 116 6.17 -12.97 18.19
N LEU A 117 6.29 -12.46 16.97
CA LEU A 117 6.89 -13.16 15.83
C LEU A 117 8.44 -13.04 15.83
N ILE A 118 9.08 -13.43 16.94
CA ILE A 118 10.52 -13.69 16.99
C ILE A 118 10.73 -15.19 16.80
N SER A 119 10.65 -15.64 15.55
CA SER A 119 11.25 -16.91 15.14
C SER A 119 12.38 -16.57 14.17
N PRO A 120 13.55 -17.24 14.26
CA PRO A 120 14.70 -16.96 13.38
C PRO A 120 14.41 -17.14 11.88
N ASN A 121 13.21 -17.61 11.51
CA ASN A 121 12.76 -17.86 10.14
C ASN A 121 11.59 -16.97 9.67
N ILE A 122 11.18 -15.93 10.42
CA ILE A 122 10.10 -15.03 9.98
C ILE A 122 10.70 -13.85 9.21
N ASN A 123 10.40 -13.78 7.91
CA ASN A 123 10.69 -12.60 7.10
C ASN A 123 9.58 -11.56 7.35
N LEU A 124 9.85 -10.59 8.24
CA LEU A 124 9.02 -9.40 8.37
C LEU A 124 9.19 -8.57 7.09
N SER A 125 8.23 -8.68 6.17
CA SER A 125 8.23 -7.82 4.98
C SER A 125 8.04 -6.37 5.42
N THR A 126 9.00 -5.53 5.09
CA THR A 126 8.97 -4.09 5.33
C THR A 126 8.02 -3.36 4.37
N LEU A 127 7.37 -4.07 3.45
CA LEU A 127 6.41 -3.53 2.51
C LEU A 127 4.99 -3.97 2.85
N TRP A 128 4.70 -5.27 2.75
CA TRP A 128 3.41 -5.88 3.09
C TRP A 128 3.50 -6.57 4.45
N GLN A 129 2.85 -5.99 5.45
CA GLN A 129 2.80 -6.55 6.80
C GLN A 129 1.49 -7.32 6.98
N SER A 130 1.54 -8.50 7.59
CA SER A 130 0.35 -9.34 7.79
C SER A 130 0.40 -10.12 9.10
N ASP A 131 -0.77 -10.29 9.73
CA ASP A 131 -0.99 -11.17 10.89
C ASP A 131 -2.02 -12.28 10.61
N GLY A 132 -2.42 -12.44 9.34
CA GLY A 132 -3.44 -13.40 8.89
C GLY A 132 -4.87 -12.86 8.98
N LYS A 133 -5.12 -11.79 9.74
CA LYS A 133 -6.39 -11.06 9.77
C LYS A 133 -6.32 -9.76 8.98
N VAL A 134 -5.19 -9.07 9.07
CA VAL A 134 -4.89 -7.81 8.40
C VAL A 134 -3.69 -8.05 7.52
N MET A 135 -3.74 -7.53 6.29
CA MET A 135 -2.58 -7.39 5.42
C MET A 135 -2.55 -5.98 4.85
N VAL A 136 -1.46 -5.26 5.05
CA VAL A 136 -1.36 -3.86 4.67
C VAL A 136 0.00 -3.51 4.08
N CYS A 137 -0.05 -2.78 2.96
CA CYS A 137 1.00 -1.96 2.40
C CYS A 137 0.78 -0.49 2.82
N CYS A 138 1.78 0.37 2.88
CA CYS A 138 3.18 0.13 2.57
C CYS A 138 3.99 0.46 3.82
N GLY A 139 4.76 -0.51 4.30
CA GLY A 139 5.62 -0.34 5.47
C GLY A 139 6.80 0.60 5.17
N THR A 140 7.94 0.38 5.82
CA THR A 140 9.10 1.29 5.77
C THR A 140 9.92 1.24 4.47
N LYS A 141 9.60 0.34 3.53
CA LYS A 141 10.41 0.15 2.31
C LYS A 141 10.11 1.16 1.20
N GLU A 142 8.86 1.59 1.11
CA GLU A 142 8.41 2.59 0.13
C GLU A 142 8.09 3.87 0.90
N ASN A 143 8.43 5.03 0.33
CA ASN A 143 8.06 6.34 0.91
C ASN A 143 6.58 6.67 0.63
N ILE A 144 5.69 5.73 0.98
CA ILE A 144 4.23 5.84 0.87
C ILE A 144 3.67 5.81 2.30
N ASP A 145 3.46 6.99 2.86
CA ASP A 145 3.13 7.19 4.27
C ASP A 145 1.72 7.74 4.49
N SER A 146 1.14 8.40 3.48
CA SER A 146 -0.13 9.10 3.57
C SER A 146 -1.32 8.22 3.22
N VAL A 147 -1.06 7.05 2.62
CA VAL A 147 -2.06 6.04 2.31
C VAL A 147 -1.63 4.64 2.74
N LYS A 148 -2.63 3.82 3.07
CA LYS A 148 -2.52 2.38 3.30
C LYS A 148 -3.44 1.64 2.34
N THR A 149 -2.99 0.48 1.87
CA THR A 149 -3.75 -0.37 0.96
C THR A 149 -3.59 -1.84 1.35
N GLY A 150 -4.61 -2.66 1.12
CA GLY A 150 -4.59 -4.08 1.47
C GLY A 150 -5.96 -4.60 1.86
N PHE A 151 -6.04 -5.52 2.83
CA PHE A 151 -7.32 -6.01 3.33
C PHE A 151 -7.35 -6.26 4.84
N VAL A 152 -8.57 -6.28 5.39
CA VAL A 152 -8.85 -6.69 6.78
C VAL A 152 -10.04 -7.65 6.83
N LEU A 153 -9.92 -8.70 7.64
CA LEU A 153 -10.98 -9.67 7.90
C LEU A 153 -11.84 -9.30 9.13
N ASP A 154 -13.14 -9.48 8.99
CA ASP A 154 -14.15 -9.40 10.05
C ASP A 154 -15.05 -10.64 9.98
N GLY A 155 -14.66 -11.68 10.71
CA GLY A 155 -15.25 -13.01 10.54
C GLY A 155 -14.95 -13.56 9.15
N GLU A 156 -16.00 -13.85 8.37
CA GLU A 156 -15.88 -14.34 6.99
C GLU A 156 -15.90 -13.23 5.94
N ILE A 157 -16.09 -11.97 6.32
CA ILE A 157 -16.07 -10.85 5.38
C ILE A 157 -14.67 -10.26 5.34
N ALA A 158 -14.14 -10.11 4.13
CA ALA A 158 -12.92 -9.37 3.87
C ALA A 158 -13.25 -8.01 3.28
N TYR A 159 -12.57 -6.96 3.74
CA TYR A 159 -12.61 -5.62 3.16
C TYR A 159 -11.26 -5.35 2.52
N ALA A 160 -11.17 -5.38 1.18
CA ALA A 160 -10.03 -4.85 0.47
C ALA A 160 -10.19 -3.34 0.32
N PHE A 161 -9.14 -2.57 0.57
CA PHE A 161 -9.24 -1.12 0.69
C PHE A 161 -7.99 -0.38 0.21
N TYR A 162 -8.20 0.89 -0.11
CA TYR A 162 -7.22 1.97 0.02
C TYR A 162 -7.76 3.00 1.01
N HIS A 163 -6.91 3.56 1.86
CA HIS A 163 -7.32 4.44 2.95
C HIS A 163 -6.20 5.40 3.34
N GLY A 164 -6.44 6.71 3.29
CA GLY A 164 -5.37 7.67 3.52
C GLY A 164 -5.83 9.10 3.77
N LEU A 165 -4.85 9.95 4.04
CA LEU A 165 -4.98 11.39 4.15
C LEU A 165 -5.04 11.98 2.75
N LYS A 166 -6.26 12.21 2.22
CA LYS A 166 -6.43 12.82 0.90
C LYS A 166 -5.71 14.17 0.82
N THR A 167 -5.09 14.45 -0.32
CA THR A 167 -4.52 15.77 -0.61
C THR A 167 -5.60 16.84 -0.46
N LEU A 168 -5.23 18.02 0.03
CA LEU A 168 -6.17 19.14 0.07
C LEU A 168 -6.42 19.67 -1.34
N GLU A 169 -7.65 20.07 -1.64
CA GLU A 169 -8.05 20.55 -2.98
C GLU A 169 -7.19 21.73 -3.46
N ASN A 170 -6.76 22.60 -2.55
CA ASN A 170 -5.89 23.75 -2.85
C ASN A 170 -4.41 23.37 -3.05
N GLU A 171 -3.99 22.17 -2.64
CA GLU A 171 -2.65 21.62 -2.84
C GLU A 171 -2.56 20.74 -4.09
N MET A 172 -3.69 20.42 -4.73
CA MET A 172 -3.69 19.68 -5.99
C MET A 172 -2.94 20.47 -7.08
N PRO A 173 -1.98 19.84 -7.78
CA PRO A 173 -1.36 20.46 -8.95
C PRO A 173 -2.41 20.77 -10.02
N LYS A 174 -2.30 21.94 -10.64
CA LYS A 174 -3.28 22.42 -11.64
C LYS A 174 -2.85 22.19 -13.09
N THR A 175 -1.56 21.95 -13.30
CA THR A 175 -0.92 21.79 -14.62
C THR A 175 0.32 20.90 -14.50
N GLY A 176 0.80 20.41 -15.64
CA GLY A 176 2.00 19.57 -15.72
C GLY A 176 1.70 18.10 -15.50
N THR A 177 2.75 17.29 -15.62
CA THR A 177 2.67 15.83 -15.52
C THR A 177 3.49 15.33 -14.34
N ALA A 178 3.04 14.25 -13.72
CA ALA A 178 3.80 13.53 -12.70
C ALA A 178 3.75 12.02 -12.96
N ILE A 179 4.85 11.34 -12.64
CA ILE A 179 4.93 9.88 -12.68
C ILE A 179 4.85 9.38 -11.24
N TYR A 180 3.97 8.41 -11.00
CA TYR A 180 3.82 7.72 -9.74
C TYR A 180 4.28 6.28 -9.92
N LYS A 181 5.14 5.81 -9.01
CA LYS A 181 5.63 4.44 -8.98
C LYS A 181 5.47 3.83 -7.60
N GLY A 182 5.22 2.53 -7.56
CA GLY A 182 5.25 1.76 -6.32
C GLY A 182 5.68 0.33 -6.62
N ASN A 183 6.80 -0.11 -6.07
CA ASN A 183 7.29 -1.46 -6.33
C ASN A 183 6.56 -2.48 -5.46
N ASP A 184 5.95 -3.48 -6.09
CA ASP A 184 5.16 -4.51 -5.40
C ASP A 184 4.04 -3.91 -4.50
N THR A 185 3.42 -2.80 -4.87
CA THR A 185 2.44 -2.05 -4.03
C THR A 185 0.97 -2.26 -4.42
N ALA A 186 0.71 -3.07 -5.45
CA ALA A 186 -0.64 -3.50 -5.82
C ALA A 186 -0.92 -4.94 -5.38
N GLN A 187 -2.18 -5.24 -5.04
CA GLN A 187 -2.65 -6.59 -4.73
C GLN A 187 -3.87 -6.92 -5.59
N LEU A 188 -3.80 -8.01 -6.36
CA LEU A 188 -4.89 -8.52 -7.19
C LEU A 188 -5.71 -9.59 -6.46
N TYR A 189 -7.00 -9.65 -6.75
CA TYR A 189 -7.98 -10.52 -6.12
C TYR A 189 -8.80 -11.26 -7.18
N THR A 190 -8.99 -12.56 -6.95
CA THR A 190 -10.11 -13.30 -7.55
C THR A 190 -11.35 -13.04 -6.72
N LEU A 191 -12.48 -12.78 -7.37
CA LEU A 191 -13.77 -12.52 -6.73
C LEU A 191 -14.87 -13.36 -7.41
N SER A 192 -14.51 -14.55 -7.88
CA SER A 192 -15.41 -15.49 -8.55
C SER A 192 -16.01 -16.45 -7.53
N ASP A 193 -17.20 -17.01 -7.81
CA ASP A 193 -17.82 -17.99 -6.92
C ASP A 193 -16.90 -19.19 -6.70
N GLY A 194 -16.70 -19.60 -5.45
CA GLY A 194 -15.75 -20.68 -5.14
C GLY A 194 -14.27 -20.26 -5.12
N LEU A 195 -13.93 -19.04 -5.53
CA LEU A 195 -12.56 -18.56 -5.68
C LEU A 195 -12.47 -17.06 -5.35
N GLN A 196 -12.54 -16.74 -4.06
CA GLN A 196 -12.54 -15.37 -3.55
C GLN A 196 -11.33 -15.12 -2.66
N GLY A 197 -10.53 -14.10 -2.97
CA GLY A 197 -9.40 -13.71 -2.14
C GLY A 197 -8.23 -13.14 -2.92
N PRO A 198 -7.19 -12.70 -2.19
CA PRO A 198 -5.95 -12.28 -2.81
C PRO A 198 -5.38 -13.43 -3.64
N ILE A 199 -4.91 -13.13 -4.84
CA ILE A 199 -4.21 -14.14 -5.64
C ILE A 199 -2.86 -14.41 -4.97
N TYR A 200 -2.50 -15.68 -4.82
CA TYR A 200 -1.20 -16.10 -4.31
C TYR A 200 -0.64 -17.25 -5.14
N TYR A 201 0.69 -17.35 -5.13
CA TYR A 201 1.44 -18.45 -5.69
C TYR A 201 1.86 -19.37 -4.55
N GLU A 202 1.40 -20.62 -4.60
CA GLU A 202 1.87 -21.64 -3.68
C GLU A 202 3.35 -21.91 -3.93
N ASN A 203 4.12 -22.05 -2.84
CA ASN A 203 5.47 -22.55 -2.92
C ASN A 203 5.43 -24.08 -2.79
N PRO A 204 5.70 -24.85 -3.86
CA PRO A 204 5.59 -26.31 -3.81
C PRO A 204 6.56 -26.96 -2.80
N GLN A 205 7.65 -26.26 -2.46
CA GLN A 205 8.64 -26.72 -1.50
C GLN A 205 8.32 -26.31 -0.05
N ASN A 206 7.44 -25.32 0.16
CA ASN A 206 7.00 -24.90 1.48
C ASN A 206 5.57 -24.31 1.41
N PRO A 207 4.53 -25.17 1.46
CA PRO A 207 3.14 -24.74 1.32
C PRO A 207 2.66 -23.76 2.40
N ASP A 208 3.31 -23.73 3.57
CA ASP A 208 2.99 -22.79 4.65
C ASP A 208 3.41 -21.34 4.33
N VAL A 209 4.24 -21.15 3.29
CA VAL A 209 4.67 -19.82 2.83
C VAL A 209 3.81 -19.37 1.66
N ILE A 210 2.79 -18.58 1.98
CA ILE A 210 1.93 -17.93 0.98
C ILE A 210 2.66 -16.74 0.35
N ARG A 211 2.81 -16.74 -0.98
CA ARG A 211 3.34 -15.59 -1.73
C ARG A 211 2.23 -14.91 -2.50
N TYR A 212 1.78 -13.77 -2.01
CA TYR A 212 0.76 -12.99 -2.69
C TYR A 212 1.26 -12.46 -4.03
N ALA A 213 0.38 -12.47 -5.02
CA ALA A 213 0.60 -11.88 -6.33
C ALA A 213 0.50 -10.35 -6.21
N THR A 214 1.59 -9.76 -5.74
CA THR A 214 1.77 -8.31 -5.70
C THR A 214 2.33 -7.81 -7.03
N GLY A 215 2.00 -6.59 -7.39
CA GLY A 215 2.43 -5.97 -8.65
C GLY A 215 3.05 -4.59 -8.45
N ASN A 216 3.92 -4.19 -9.37
CA ASN A 216 4.41 -2.83 -9.48
C ASN A 216 3.29 -1.93 -10.02
N VAL A 217 3.27 -0.68 -9.57
CA VAL A 217 2.36 0.36 -10.06
C VAL A 217 3.18 1.37 -10.84
N GLU A 218 2.74 1.74 -12.04
CA GLU A 218 3.25 2.92 -12.76
C GLU A 218 2.09 3.68 -13.39
N ILE A 219 1.90 4.93 -12.96
CA ILE A 219 0.81 5.81 -13.38
C ILE A 219 1.37 7.18 -13.76
N VAL A 220 0.94 7.71 -14.90
CA VAL A 220 1.18 9.09 -15.30
C VAL A 220 -0.09 9.88 -15.01
N ALA A 221 0.03 10.92 -14.19
CA ALA A 221 -1.02 11.92 -14.01
C ALA A 221 -0.68 13.16 -14.83
N ASP A 222 -1.60 13.58 -15.69
CA ASP A 222 -1.56 14.87 -16.38
C ASP A 222 -2.59 15.80 -15.74
N PHE A 223 -2.12 16.73 -14.91
CA PHE A 223 -2.97 17.66 -14.19
C PHE A 223 -3.56 18.76 -15.09
N GLY A 224 -2.90 19.06 -16.22
CA GLY A 224 -3.40 20.03 -17.18
C GLY A 224 -4.58 19.47 -17.98
N ASN A 225 -4.43 18.23 -18.45
CA ASN A 225 -5.49 17.51 -19.17
C ASN A 225 -6.50 16.82 -18.23
N LYS A 226 -6.20 16.77 -16.92
CA LYS A 226 -7.00 16.12 -15.88
C LYS A 226 -7.23 14.63 -16.14
N THR A 227 -6.17 13.93 -16.51
CA THR A 227 -6.22 12.49 -16.83
C THR A 227 -5.17 11.72 -16.05
N ILE A 228 -5.45 10.44 -15.82
CA ILE A 228 -4.44 9.45 -15.46
C ILE A 228 -4.41 8.34 -16.51
N ASP A 229 -3.22 7.81 -16.77
CA ASP A 229 -3.03 6.61 -17.58
C ASP A 229 -1.87 5.79 -17.02
N GLY A 230 -1.96 4.47 -17.07
CA GLY A 230 -0.91 3.60 -16.57
C GLY A 230 -1.37 2.17 -16.35
N GLY A 231 -0.69 1.48 -15.44
CA GLY A 231 -1.01 0.10 -15.17
C GLY A 231 -0.28 -0.53 -14.00
N LEU A 232 -0.67 -1.77 -13.77
CA LEU A 232 -0.11 -2.65 -12.76
C LEU A 232 0.65 -3.76 -13.46
N TYR A 233 1.90 -3.97 -13.06
CA TYR A 233 2.83 -4.86 -13.75
C TYR A 233 3.24 -6.00 -12.83
N GLN A 234 3.18 -7.22 -13.35
CA GLN A 234 3.80 -8.34 -12.65
C GLN A 234 5.33 -8.18 -12.71
N LYS A 235 6.01 -8.57 -11.64
CA LYS A 235 7.47 -8.53 -11.59
C LYS A 235 8.09 -9.34 -12.75
N GLY A 236 8.92 -8.68 -13.56
CA GLY A 236 9.59 -9.29 -14.71
C GLY A 236 8.72 -9.41 -15.97
N ASN A 237 7.55 -8.76 -16.00
CA ASN A 237 6.71 -8.63 -17.17
C ASN A 237 6.69 -7.17 -17.66
N ASP A 238 6.87 -6.96 -18.96
CA ASP A 238 6.85 -5.64 -19.59
C ASP A 238 5.43 -5.17 -19.93
N LEU A 239 4.46 -6.09 -19.98
CA LEU A 239 3.06 -5.75 -20.25
C LEU A 239 2.29 -5.59 -18.93
N PRO A 240 1.40 -4.58 -18.83
CA PRO A 240 0.56 -4.41 -17.65
C PRO A 240 -0.45 -5.56 -17.56
N LEU A 241 -0.58 -6.12 -16.36
CA LEU A 241 -1.61 -7.08 -15.98
C LEU A 241 -2.97 -6.39 -15.80
N VAL A 242 -2.97 -5.14 -15.34
CA VAL A 242 -4.16 -4.29 -15.25
C VAL A 242 -3.82 -2.94 -15.85
N LEU A 243 -4.59 -2.50 -16.85
CA LEU A 243 -4.53 -1.14 -17.40
C LEU A 243 -5.46 -0.24 -16.60
N LEU A 244 -5.02 0.98 -16.33
CA LEU A 244 -5.75 2.00 -15.57
C LEU A 244 -5.87 3.27 -16.44
N THR A 245 -7.09 3.70 -16.71
CA THR A 245 -7.34 4.97 -17.43
C THR A 245 -8.46 5.72 -16.72
N GLY A 246 -8.31 7.01 -16.47
CA GLY A 246 -9.32 7.78 -15.75
C GLY A 246 -9.16 9.29 -15.79
N ASP A 247 -10.15 9.97 -15.25
CA ASP A 247 -10.20 11.43 -15.11
C ASP A 247 -9.86 11.85 -13.67
N ILE A 248 -9.19 12.99 -13.56
CA ILE A 248 -8.96 13.69 -12.29
C ILE A 248 -10.14 14.65 -12.04
N ARG A 249 -10.85 14.47 -10.93
CA ARG A 249 -12.01 15.26 -10.50
C ARG A 249 -11.78 15.83 -9.12
N GLY A 250 -11.18 17.02 -9.08
CA GLY A 250 -10.63 17.58 -7.84
C GLY A 250 -9.50 16.70 -7.33
N VAL A 251 -9.63 16.19 -6.11
CA VAL A 251 -8.71 15.20 -5.52
C VAL A 251 -8.99 13.75 -5.92
N ASP A 252 -10.16 13.46 -6.49
CA ASP A 252 -10.62 12.11 -6.79
C ASP A 252 -10.26 11.66 -8.21
N ILE A 253 -10.23 10.35 -8.39
CA ILE A 253 -10.00 9.68 -9.66
C ILE A 253 -11.21 8.79 -9.96
N VAL A 254 -11.74 8.93 -11.17
CA VAL A 254 -12.84 8.09 -11.66
C VAL A 254 -12.50 7.64 -13.08
N GLY A 255 -12.59 6.35 -13.35
CA GLY A 255 -12.20 5.83 -14.65
C GLY A 255 -12.63 4.39 -14.89
N THR A 256 -11.83 3.70 -15.68
CA THR A 256 -12.01 2.30 -16.05
C THR A 256 -10.69 1.57 -15.99
N SER A 257 -10.74 0.33 -15.54
CA SER A 257 -9.62 -0.60 -15.54
C SER A 257 -9.91 -1.81 -16.40
N VAL A 258 -8.87 -2.34 -17.04
CA VAL A 258 -8.96 -3.53 -17.89
C VAL A 258 -7.94 -4.56 -17.42
N LEU A 259 -8.43 -5.75 -17.07
CA LEU A 259 -7.61 -6.92 -16.78
C LEU A 259 -7.06 -7.49 -18.09
N ASN A 260 -5.74 -7.50 -18.23
CA ASN A 260 -5.01 -7.92 -19.42
C ASN A 260 -4.26 -9.22 -19.11
N VAL A 261 -4.97 -10.33 -19.28
CA VAL A 261 -4.53 -11.69 -18.94
C VAL A 261 -4.71 -12.64 -20.12
N ASN A 262 -3.95 -13.72 -20.15
CA ASN A 262 -4.10 -14.75 -21.19
C ASN A 262 -5.26 -15.71 -20.88
N GLU A 263 -5.62 -16.55 -21.85
CA GLU A 263 -6.74 -17.52 -21.73
C GLU A 263 -6.60 -18.46 -20.51
N ARG A 264 -5.38 -18.85 -20.15
CA ARG A 264 -5.14 -19.72 -18.98
C ARG A 264 -5.54 -19.01 -17.69
N GLU A 265 -5.15 -17.75 -17.52
CA GLU A 265 -5.54 -16.97 -16.34
C GLU A 265 -7.05 -16.69 -16.34
N ILE A 266 -7.67 -16.47 -17.51
CA ILE A 266 -9.13 -16.31 -17.62
C ILE A 266 -9.86 -17.53 -17.06
N GLU A 267 -9.41 -18.72 -17.44
CA GLU A 267 -9.96 -19.99 -16.95
C GLU A 267 -9.63 -20.22 -15.47
N THR A 268 -8.38 -20.02 -15.07
CA THR A 268 -7.89 -20.30 -13.72
C THR A 268 -8.54 -19.38 -12.68
N TRP A 269 -8.72 -18.10 -13.02
CA TRP A 269 -9.33 -17.10 -12.14
C TRP A 269 -10.86 -17.01 -12.32
N GLN A 270 -11.40 -17.78 -13.27
CA GLN A 270 -12.82 -17.85 -13.58
C GLN A 270 -13.45 -16.48 -13.89
N VAL A 271 -12.66 -15.58 -14.48
CA VAL A 271 -13.10 -14.19 -14.74
C VAL A 271 -13.98 -14.06 -15.98
N GLY A 272 -13.96 -15.05 -16.87
CA GLY A 272 -14.78 -15.07 -18.09
C GLY A 272 -14.52 -13.86 -18.98
N ASP A 273 -15.58 -13.28 -19.53
CA ASP A 273 -15.55 -12.07 -20.36
C ASP A 273 -15.53 -10.76 -19.54
N ARG A 274 -15.59 -10.84 -18.21
CA ARG A 274 -15.68 -9.68 -17.31
C ARG A 274 -14.31 -9.09 -17.01
N LEU A 275 -13.61 -8.66 -18.05
CA LEU A 275 -12.26 -8.10 -17.96
C LEU A 275 -12.24 -6.60 -17.60
N THR A 276 -13.38 -5.91 -17.66
CA THR A 276 -13.46 -4.47 -17.36
C THR A 276 -14.08 -4.23 -15.99
N ALA A 277 -13.58 -3.22 -15.27
CA ALA A 277 -14.07 -2.78 -13.98
C ALA A 277 -14.04 -1.23 -13.86
N PRO A 278 -14.96 -0.61 -13.11
CA PRO A 278 -14.83 0.79 -12.72
C PRO A 278 -13.55 1.02 -11.91
N LEU A 279 -12.85 2.12 -12.19
CA LEU A 279 -11.70 2.59 -11.40
C LEU A 279 -12.14 3.71 -10.47
N THR A 280 -11.83 3.57 -9.19
CA THR A 280 -11.98 4.65 -8.20
C THR A 280 -10.66 4.87 -7.46
N GLY A 281 -10.36 6.11 -7.12
CA GLY A 281 -9.11 6.44 -6.43
C GLY A 281 -9.06 7.90 -6.01
N ALA A 282 -7.92 8.31 -5.46
CA ALA A 282 -7.64 9.69 -5.12
C ALA A 282 -6.14 9.96 -5.02
N PHE A 283 -5.80 11.25 -4.92
CA PHE A 283 -4.47 11.71 -4.52
C PHE A 283 -4.38 11.89 -3.00
N PHE A 284 -3.21 11.57 -2.44
CA PHE A 284 -2.94 11.53 -1.01
C PHE A 284 -1.67 12.29 -0.64
N GLY A 285 -1.65 12.79 0.60
CA GLY A 285 -0.56 13.57 1.17
C GLY A 285 -0.41 14.96 0.55
N GLU A 286 0.56 15.71 1.07
CA GLU A 286 0.85 17.07 0.60
C GLU A 286 1.16 17.09 -0.91
N ASN A 287 0.61 18.07 -1.62
CA ASN A 287 0.89 18.31 -3.05
C ASN A 287 0.73 17.07 -3.96
N ALA A 288 -0.22 16.19 -3.62
CA ALA A 288 -0.46 14.93 -4.32
C ALA A 288 0.79 14.05 -4.40
N LYS A 289 1.56 13.95 -3.30
CA LYS A 289 2.78 13.12 -3.26
C LYS A 289 2.51 11.62 -3.45
N GLU A 290 1.28 11.17 -3.22
CA GLU A 290 0.86 9.78 -3.37
C GLU A 290 -0.45 9.67 -4.17
N ILE A 291 -0.68 8.51 -4.78
CA ILE A 291 -1.90 8.14 -5.48
C ILE A 291 -2.30 6.74 -5.02
N ALA A 292 -3.58 6.48 -4.82
CA ALA A 292 -4.08 5.14 -4.53
C ALA A 292 -5.51 4.97 -5.03
N GLY A 293 -5.90 3.71 -5.19
CA GLY A 293 -7.23 3.39 -5.66
C GLY A 293 -7.48 1.90 -5.72
N GLU A 294 -8.61 1.58 -6.34
CA GLU A 294 -9.09 0.23 -6.55
C GLU A 294 -9.86 0.14 -7.86
N ALA A 295 -9.93 -1.05 -8.42
CA ALA A 295 -10.92 -1.38 -9.42
C ALA A 295 -11.43 -2.79 -9.18
N HIS A 296 -12.75 -2.99 -9.26
CA HIS A 296 -13.34 -4.30 -9.08
C HIS A 296 -14.63 -4.50 -9.87
N ASN A 297 -14.95 -5.76 -10.10
CA ASN A 297 -16.27 -6.20 -10.49
C ASN A 297 -16.61 -7.49 -9.71
N GLY A 298 -17.68 -8.19 -10.10
CA GLY A 298 -18.08 -9.43 -9.43
C GLY A 298 -17.24 -10.67 -9.79
N LYS A 299 -16.01 -10.51 -10.30
CA LYS A 299 -15.11 -11.61 -10.72
C LYS A 299 -13.65 -11.35 -10.39
N TRP A 300 -13.20 -10.11 -10.41
CA TRP A 300 -11.85 -9.74 -10.00
C TRP A 300 -11.84 -8.35 -9.37
N GLY A 301 -10.80 -8.07 -8.60
CA GLY A 301 -10.57 -6.75 -8.04
C GLY A 301 -9.10 -6.49 -7.78
N VAL A 302 -8.73 -5.22 -7.61
CA VAL A 302 -7.36 -4.81 -7.32
C VAL A 302 -7.39 -3.60 -6.40
N VAL A 303 -6.41 -3.52 -5.49
CA VAL A 303 -6.10 -2.30 -4.74
C VAL A 303 -4.64 -1.95 -4.95
N PHE A 304 -4.31 -0.66 -4.97
CA PHE A 304 -2.95 -0.21 -5.26
C PHE A 304 -2.64 1.13 -4.59
N ALA A 305 -1.34 1.42 -4.44
CA ALA A 305 -0.82 2.72 -4.02
C ALA A 305 0.51 3.01 -4.72
N ALA A 306 0.85 4.27 -4.98
CA ALA A 306 2.13 4.65 -5.56
C ALA A 306 2.57 6.03 -5.08
N GLY A 307 3.89 6.25 -5.02
CA GLY A 307 4.51 7.52 -4.67
C GLY A 307 4.98 8.27 -5.91
N LYS A 308 4.86 9.59 -5.88
CA LYS A 308 5.37 10.51 -6.90
C LYS A 308 6.90 10.42 -7.00
N GLN A 309 7.43 10.43 -8.22
CA GLN A 309 8.87 10.40 -8.53
C GLN A 309 9.45 11.79 -8.78
#